data_AF-A0A5J4PK57-F1
#
_entry.id   AF-A0A5J4PK57-F1
#
_cell.length_a   1.000
_cell.length_b   1.000
_cell.length_c   1.000
_cell.angle_alpha   90.00
_cell.angle_beta   90.00
_cell.angle_gamma   90.00
#
_symmetry.space_group_name_H-M   'P 1'
#
loop_
_entity.id
_entity.type
_entity.pdbx_description
1 polymer ?
#
loop_
_entity_poly.entity_id
_entity_poly.type
_entity_poly.pdbx_seq_one_letter_code
_entity_poly.pdbx_strand_id
1 'polypeptide(L)'
;YQLLVDAYGDVPYTEGLNGASGNLSPVYDSGADVYKALISELDDAISLIKDNRDNVGGGVLGLNSSTDPVFGGNLTKWIQFANNIKLRLLIRARGTTIDSFVKDAFSKFSSDGFLKEDVLVNPGYNSSLQQNPYWTVFHSSVDGTITQPARFFIPSKYVFSFYDGTKLDDKTRGKLVYKGFPDTPTGQLADETNNPATQQYTWFIGTGTGRTASDAAGILKSRSAAAPLFFASETYFLLAEAALYGYLSSEGDAKTNFVKGIEASFAFLEKEGAANTLPSGANPSQDTQDYITTNSSSYLANFDI
;
A
#
# COMPACT_ATOMS: atom_id res chain seq x y z
N TYR A 1 12.00 10.37 -1.20
CA TYR A 1 12.31 11.22 -0.02
C TYR A 1 11.29 11.14 1.10
N GLN A 2 9.97 11.09 0.85
CA GLN A 2 8.96 10.98 1.91
C GLN A 2 9.32 9.95 3.01
N LEU A 3 9.62 8.70 2.62
CA LEU A 3 9.98 7.64 3.56
C LEU A 3 11.22 7.96 4.42
N LEU A 4 12.16 8.75 3.91
CA LEU A 4 13.35 9.17 4.66
C LEU A 4 12.98 10.22 5.70
N VAL A 5 12.18 11.22 5.32
CA VAL A 5 11.71 12.25 6.27
C VAL A 5 10.84 11.63 7.36
N ASP A 6 9.94 10.71 7.00
CA ASP A 6 9.07 10.04 7.96
C ASP A 6 9.84 9.20 9.00
N ALA A 7 11.04 8.72 8.63
CA ALA A 7 11.89 7.91 9.50
C ALA A 7 12.90 8.76 10.30
N TYR A 8 13.45 9.81 9.72
CA TYR A 8 14.62 10.52 10.24
C TYR A 8 14.40 12.01 10.52
N GLY A 9 13.28 12.59 10.07
CA GLY A 9 13.02 14.01 10.11
C GLY A 9 13.83 14.74 9.03
N ASP A 10 14.80 15.54 9.44
CA ASP A 10 15.64 16.30 8.53
C ASP A 10 16.55 15.37 7.73
N VAL A 11 16.70 15.63 6.43
CA VAL A 11 17.49 14.78 5.51
C VAL A 11 18.17 15.64 4.44
N PRO A 12 19.31 15.22 3.88
CA PRO A 12 19.88 15.91 2.73
C PRO A 12 18.96 15.83 1.52
N TYR A 13 18.54 16.99 0.99
CA TYR A 13 17.62 17.06 -0.14
C TYR A 13 18.10 18.00 -1.24
N THR A 14 18.17 19.31 -0.98
CA THR A 14 18.53 20.34 -1.97
C THR A 14 19.97 20.20 -2.45
N GLU A 15 20.87 19.84 -1.53
CA GLU A 15 22.25 19.49 -1.81
C GLU A 15 22.46 17.98 -2.04
N GLY A 16 21.40 17.18 -1.89
CA GLY A 16 21.44 15.73 -2.06
C GLY A 16 21.89 15.31 -3.46
N LEU A 17 22.52 14.14 -3.54
CA LEU A 17 22.95 13.51 -4.80
C LEU A 17 23.95 14.32 -5.66
N ASN A 18 24.56 15.38 -5.11
CA ASN A 18 25.56 16.24 -5.79
C ASN A 18 27.02 15.77 -5.65
N GLY A 19 27.25 14.48 -5.42
CA GLY A 19 28.60 13.93 -5.23
C GLY A 19 29.52 14.11 -6.45
N ALA A 20 28.97 14.07 -7.66
CA ALA A 20 29.73 14.32 -8.89
C ALA A 20 30.27 15.75 -9.00
N SER A 21 29.62 16.71 -8.33
CA SER A 21 30.04 18.11 -8.26
C SER A 21 30.99 18.38 -7.08
N GLY A 22 31.42 17.33 -6.36
CA GLY A 22 32.34 17.43 -5.24
C GLY A 22 31.68 17.65 -3.87
N ASN A 23 30.35 17.72 -3.79
CA ASN A 23 29.67 17.80 -2.51
C ASN A 23 29.53 16.40 -1.89
N LEU A 24 30.47 16.04 -1.01
CA LEU A 24 30.50 14.77 -0.30
C LEU A 24 29.87 14.86 1.11
N SER A 25 29.36 16.03 1.51
CA SER A 25 28.79 16.27 2.83
C SER A 25 27.60 17.24 2.71
N PRO A 26 26.53 16.81 2.03
CA PRO A 26 25.38 17.66 1.79
C PRO A 26 24.71 18.03 3.12
N VAL A 27 24.28 19.28 3.23
CA VAL A 27 23.54 19.74 4.41
C VAL A 27 22.17 19.08 4.49
N TYR A 28 21.62 19.04 5.71
CA TYR A 28 20.29 18.50 5.97
C TYR A 28 19.27 19.61 5.79
N ASP A 29 18.26 19.38 4.95
CA ASP A 29 17.10 20.24 4.83
C ASP A 29 16.06 19.83 5.87
N SER A 30 15.28 20.79 6.35
CA SER A 30 14.24 20.49 7.34
C SER A 30 13.18 19.56 6.75
N GLY A 31 12.66 18.62 7.54
CA GLY A 31 11.60 17.72 7.08
C GLY A 31 10.38 18.47 6.55
N ALA A 32 10.09 19.65 7.12
CA ALA A 32 9.03 20.55 6.67
C ALA A 32 9.27 21.12 5.28
N ASP A 33 10.50 21.55 4.97
CA ASP A 33 10.85 22.09 3.66
C ASP A 33 10.91 20.99 2.59
N VAL A 34 11.42 19.81 2.96
CA VAL A 34 11.38 18.63 2.08
C VAL A 34 9.95 18.24 1.75
N TYR A 35 9.02 18.24 2.72
CA TYR A 35 7.61 17.97 2.46
C TYR A 35 6.98 18.97 1.48
N LYS A 36 7.22 20.27 1.65
CA LYS A 36 6.75 21.31 0.71
C LYS A 36 7.31 21.06 -0.68
N ALA A 37 8.61 20.78 -0.78
CA ALA A 37 9.28 20.53 -2.04
C ALA A 37 8.68 19.31 -2.76
N LEU A 38 8.47 18.19 -2.05
CA LEU A 38 7.84 17.00 -2.63
C LEU A 38 6.42 17.25 -3.14
N ILE A 39 5.64 18.08 -2.44
CA ILE A 39 4.30 18.45 -2.88
C ILE A 39 4.36 19.31 -4.16
N SER A 40 5.30 20.26 -4.24
CA SER A 40 5.52 21.07 -5.43
C SER A 40 6.06 20.25 -6.62
N GLU A 41 6.98 19.31 -6.39
CA GLU A 41 7.49 18.42 -7.43
C GLU A 41 6.40 17.51 -8.00
N LEU A 42 5.43 17.09 -7.18
CA LEU A 42 4.26 16.35 -7.67
C LEU A 42 3.38 17.23 -8.58
N ASP A 43 3.25 18.52 -8.28
CA ASP A 43 2.52 19.47 -9.15
C ASP A 43 3.24 19.65 -10.49
N ASP A 44 4.56 19.83 -10.46
CA ASP A 44 5.38 19.95 -11.66
C ASP A 44 5.35 18.66 -12.49
N ALA A 45 5.46 17.50 -11.84
CA ALA A 45 5.37 16.20 -12.51
C ALA A 45 3.99 15.98 -13.15
N ILE A 46 2.90 16.32 -12.46
CA ILE A 46 1.54 16.26 -13.01
C ILE A 46 1.43 17.16 -14.25
N SER A 47 1.91 18.40 -14.18
CA SER A 47 1.88 19.33 -15.33
C SER A 47 2.65 18.76 -16.51
N LEU A 48 3.88 18.30 -16.28
CA LEU A 48 4.75 17.73 -17.32
C LEU A 48 4.12 16.48 -17.96
N ILE A 49 3.55 15.58 -17.18
CA ILE A 49 2.93 14.35 -17.71
C ILE A 49 1.67 14.70 -18.51
N LYS A 50 0.87 15.65 -18.05
CA LYS A 50 -0.30 16.16 -18.78
C LYS A 50 0.08 16.74 -20.13
N ASP A 51 1.04 17.65 -20.14
CA ASP A 51 1.52 18.29 -21.38
C ASP A 51 1.99 17.23 -22.37
N ASN A 52 2.71 16.21 -21.90
CA ASN A 52 3.17 15.10 -22.73
C ASN A 52 2.03 14.19 -23.24
N ARG A 53 1.01 13.94 -22.42
CA ARG A 53 -0.15 13.12 -22.78
C ARG A 53 -1.03 13.82 -23.81
N ASP A 54 -1.25 15.12 -23.64
CA ASP A 54 -2.25 15.89 -24.37
C ASP A 54 -1.69 16.48 -25.68
N ASN A 55 -0.36 16.67 -25.78
CA ASN A 55 0.31 17.09 -27.01
C ASN A 55 0.56 15.90 -27.96
N VAL A 56 -0.50 15.40 -28.59
CA VAL A 56 -0.44 14.30 -29.56
C VAL A 56 0.00 14.83 -30.95
N GLY A 57 1.29 14.72 -31.24
CA GLY A 57 1.89 15.09 -32.54
C GLY A 57 3.41 14.86 -32.63
N GLY A 58 4.08 14.75 -31.48
CA GLY A 58 5.48 14.34 -31.37
C GLY A 58 5.66 13.36 -30.22
N GLY A 59 4.83 12.30 -30.21
CA GLY A 59 4.58 11.43 -29.05
C GLY A 59 5.80 11.14 -28.20
N VAL A 60 5.62 11.09 -26.87
CA VAL A 60 6.68 10.62 -25.97
C VAL A 60 7.06 9.20 -26.38
N LEU A 61 8.19 9.10 -27.08
CA LEU A 61 8.70 7.85 -27.61
C LEU A 61 9.01 6.91 -26.45
N GLY A 62 8.32 5.77 -26.39
CA GLY A 62 8.86 4.58 -25.73
C GLY A 62 8.30 4.17 -24.36
N LEU A 63 7.22 4.77 -23.85
CA LEU A 63 6.53 4.21 -22.68
C LEU A 63 5.49 3.16 -23.11
N ASN A 64 5.72 1.91 -22.73
CA ASN A 64 4.80 0.79 -22.92
C ASN A 64 5.08 -0.27 -21.83
N SER A 65 4.41 -1.42 -21.86
CA SER A 65 4.60 -2.49 -20.87
C SER A 65 6.02 -3.04 -20.74
N SER A 66 6.90 -2.84 -21.72
CA SER A 66 8.31 -3.24 -21.65
C SER A 66 9.22 -2.24 -20.91
N THR A 67 8.78 -0.98 -20.78
CA THR A 67 9.56 0.11 -20.14
C THR A 67 8.88 0.67 -18.90
N ASP A 68 7.57 0.46 -18.75
CA ASP A 68 6.77 0.82 -17.58
C ASP A 68 6.07 -0.44 -17.02
N PRO A 69 6.65 -1.08 -15.99
CA PRO A 69 6.10 -2.28 -15.36
C PRO A 69 4.97 -1.99 -14.34
N VAL A 70 4.56 -0.72 -14.19
CA VAL A 70 3.51 -0.30 -13.24
C VAL A 70 2.20 -0.05 -13.98
N PHE A 71 2.21 0.85 -14.96
CA PHE A 71 0.99 1.26 -15.68
C PHE A 71 1.06 1.00 -17.19
N GLY A 72 2.12 0.37 -17.68
CA GLY A 72 2.25 -0.01 -19.09
C GLY A 72 2.22 1.18 -20.05
N GLY A 73 2.64 2.36 -19.60
CA GLY A 73 2.63 3.60 -20.38
C GLY A 73 1.34 4.42 -20.25
N ASN A 74 0.41 4.05 -19.37
CA ASN A 74 -0.80 4.83 -19.13
C ASN A 74 -0.50 6.09 -18.31
N LEU A 75 -0.32 7.22 -19.00
CA LEU A 75 0.01 8.51 -18.40
C LEU A 75 -1.12 9.06 -17.50
N THR A 76 -2.39 8.77 -17.80
CA THR A 76 -3.51 9.17 -16.93
C THR A 76 -3.42 8.49 -15.58
N LYS A 77 -3.04 7.20 -15.52
CA LYS A 77 -2.81 6.50 -14.25
C LYS A 77 -1.63 7.09 -13.47
N TRP A 78 -0.56 7.52 -14.15
CA TRP A 78 0.55 8.22 -13.50
C TRP A 78 0.10 9.56 -12.87
N ILE A 79 -0.69 10.36 -13.59
CA ILE A 79 -1.25 11.62 -13.06
C ILE A 79 -2.14 11.37 -11.84
N GLN A 80 -3.03 10.38 -11.94
CA GLN A 80 -3.91 9.99 -10.84
C GLN A 80 -3.09 9.48 -9.65
N PHE A 81 -2.06 8.65 -9.87
CA PHE A 81 -1.21 8.17 -8.79
C PHE A 81 -0.40 9.29 -8.11
N ALA A 82 0.06 10.29 -8.86
CA ALA A 82 0.69 11.47 -8.29
C ALA A 82 -0.27 12.25 -7.37
N ASN A 83 -1.54 12.38 -7.76
CA ASN A 83 -2.58 12.91 -6.88
C ASN A 83 -2.73 12.08 -5.58
N ASN A 84 -2.69 10.74 -5.66
CA ASN A 84 -2.76 9.87 -4.47
C ASN A 84 -1.56 10.08 -3.51
N ILE A 85 -0.33 10.16 -4.05
CA ILE A 85 0.87 10.43 -3.24
C ILE A 85 0.78 11.82 -2.61
N LYS A 86 0.38 12.84 -3.40
CA LYS A 86 0.18 14.20 -2.90
C LYS A 86 -0.83 14.23 -1.75
N LEU A 87 -1.95 13.52 -1.90
CA LEU A 87 -2.96 13.42 -0.84
C LEU A 87 -2.39 12.79 0.43
N ARG A 88 -1.62 11.70 0.32
CA ARG A 88 -0.93 11.09 1.47
C ARG A 88 -0.04 12.09 2.20
N LEU A 89 0.76 12.86 1.46
CA LEU A 89 1.64 13.88 2.05
C LEU A 89 0.84 14.98 2.76
N LEU A 90 -0.21 15.48 2.12
CA LEU A 90 -1.06 16.54 2.69
C LEU A 90 -1.79 16.09 3.96
N ILE A 91 -2.32 14.87 3.98
CA ILE A 91 -2.97 14.30 5.16
C ILE A 91 -1.98 14.18 6.33
N ARG A 92 -0.77 13.67 6.08
CA ARG A 92 0.28 13.54 7.11
C ARG A 92 0.79 14.89 7.63
N ALA A 93 0.88 15.89 6.76
CA ALA A 93 1.37 17.22 7.13
C ALA A 93 0.30 18.14 7.73
N ARG A 94 -0.98 17.74 7.71
CA ARG A 94 -2.08 18.53 8.27
C ARG A 94 -1.86 18.77 9.77
N GLY A 95 -2.10 19.99 10.23
CA GLY A 95 -1.95 20.38 11.64
C GLY A 95 -0.50 20.54 12.11
N THR A 96 0.48 20.42 11.22
CA THR A 96 1.90 20.66 11.54
C THR A 96 2.30 22.13 11.34
N THR A 97 3.59 22.44 11.45
CA THR A 97 4.13 23.79 11.21
C THR A 97 3.91 24.30 9.79
N ILE A 98 3.57 23.43 8.83
CA ILE A 98 3.29 23.78 7.44
C ILE A 98 1.80 23.76 7.07
N ASP A 99 0.90 23.74 8.06
CA ASP A 99 -0.55 23.58 7.86
C ASP A 99 -1.17 24.64 6.92
N SER A 100 -0.68 25.89 6.93
CA SER A 100 -1.13 26.91 5.98
C SER A 100 -0.84 26.52 4.53
N PHE A 101 0.34 25.97 4.26
CA PHE A 101 0.71 25.48 2.93
C PHE A 101 -0.14 24.26 2.55
N VAL A 102 -0.38 23.35 3.50
CA VAL A 102 -1.21 22.15 3.29
C VAL A 102 -2.64 22.53 2.90
N LYS A 103 -3.26 23.48 3.62
CA LYS A 103 -4.58 24.03 3.32
C LYS A 103 -4.68 24.56 1.89
N ASP A 104 -3.70 25.34 1.46
CA ASP A 104 -3.66 25.88 0.10
C ASP A 104 -3.48 24.76 -0.94
N ALA A 105 -2.63 23.78 -0.66
CA ALA A 105 -2.32 22.68 -1.57
C ALA A 105 -3.49 21.69 -1.76
N PHE A 106 -4.41 21.56 -0.79
CA PHE A 106 -5.63 20.77 -0.96
C PHE A 106 -6.54 21.28 -2.10
N SER A 107 -6.40 22.54 -2.51
CA SER A 107 -7.14 23.10 -3.65
C SER A 107 -6.50 22.82 -5.01
N LYS A 108 -5.33 22.16 -5.04
CA LYS A 108 -4.46 22.05 -6.23
C LYS A 108 -4.26 20.60 -6.67
N PHE A 109 -5.32 19.83 -6.83
CA PHE A 109 -5.21 18.49 -7.43
C PHE A 109 -5.48 18.53 -8.93
N SER A 110 -4.93 17.56 -9.65
CA SER A 110 -5.32 17.36 -11.05
C SER A 110 -6.81 17.00 -11.16
N SER A 111 -7.49 17.61 -12.13
CA SER A 111 -8.87 17.25 -12.53
C SER A 111 -9.01 15.84 -13.11
N ASP A 112 -7.91 15.13 -13.40
CA ASP A 112 -7.93 13.72 -13.79
C ASP A 112 -8.33 12.78 -12.63
N GLY A 113 -8.44 13.31 -11.41
CA GLY A 113 -8.93 12.60 -10.23
C GLY A 113 -7.87 11.70 -9.60
N PHE A 114 -8.32 10.73 -8.80
CA PHE A 114 -7.47 9.83 -8.02
C PHE A 114 -7.59 8.41 -8.53
N LEU A 115 -6.50 7.64 -8.41
CA LEU A 115 -6.46 6.25 -8.84
C LEU A 115 -7.13 5.38 -7.78
N LYS A 116 -8.24 4.71 -8.13
CA LYS A 116 -9.06 3.90 -7.20
C LYS A 116 -8.83 2.40 -7.33
N GLU A 117 -7.66 2.01 -7.81
CA GLU A 117 -7.21 0.63 -8.00
C GLU A 117 -5.85 0.42 -7.31
N ASP A 118 -5.49 -0.84 -7.05
CA ASP A 118 -4.20 -1.18 -6.45
C ASP A 118 -3.07 -0.87 -7.44
N VAL A 119 -2.05 -0.15 -6.99
CA VAL A 119 -0.83 0.11 -7.75
C VAL A 119 0.14 -1.03 -7.49
N LEU A 120 0.33 -1.86 -8.51
CA LEU A 120 1.18 -3.03 -8.45
C LEU A 120 2.35 -2.87 -9.44
N VAL A 121 3.47 -3.51 -9.13
CA VAL A 121 4.64 -3.56 -10.03
C VAL A 121 5.06 -4.98 -10.30
N ASN A 122 5.35 -5.28 -11.57
CA ASN A 122 5.90 -6.55 -11.98
C ASN A 122 6.92 -6.36 -13.11
N PRO A 123 8.23 -6.24 -12.80
CA PRO A 123 9.27 -6.05 -13.81
C PRO A 123 9.71 -7.36 -14.49
N GLY A 124 8.90 -8.43 -14.43
CA GLY A 124 9.23 -9.75 -14.97
C GLY A 124 9.40 -10.85 -13.92
N TYR A 125 8.68 -10.74 -12.80
CA TYR A 125 8.72 -11.74 -11.74
C TYR A 125 8.33 -13.13 -12.24
N ASN A 126 9.12 -14.13 -11.85
CA ASN A 126 8.90 -15.52 -12.23
C ASN A 126 9.34 -16.48 -11.12
N SER A 127 8.82 -17.71 -11.13
CA SER A 127 9.10 -18.71 -10.09
C SER A 127 10.50 -19.34 -10.16
N SER A 128 11.26 -19.10 -11.24
CA SER A 128 12.51 -19.81 -11.52
C SER A 128 13.76 -19.06 -11.05
N LEU A 129 13.84 -17.75 -11.29
CA LEU A 129 15.05 -16.94 -11.02
C LEU A 129 14.76 -15.59 -10.37
N GLN A 130 13.62 -14.98 -10.68
CA GLN A 130 13.32 -13.60 -10.30
C GLN A 130 11.97 -13.53 -9.60
N GLN A 131 11.79 -14.28 -8.52
CA GLN A 131 10.49 -14.30 -7.83
C GLN A 131 10.18 -12.97 -7.13
N ASN A 132 8.91 -12.75 -6.84
CA ASN A 132 8.43 -11.61 -6.05
C ASN A 132 9.27 -11.47 -4.76
N PRO A 133 9.82 -10.27 -4.46
CA PRO A 133 10.65 -10.05 -3.29
C PRO A 133 9.91 -10.31 -1.97
N TYR A 134 8.61 -10.03 -1.88
CA TYR A 134 7.79 -10.36 -0.71
C TYR A 134 7.72 -11.88 -0.49
N TRP A 135 7.60 -12.67 -1.57
CA TRP A 135 7.65 -14.12 -1.46
C TRP A 135 8.99 -14.61 -0.90
N THR A 136 10.08 -14.00 -1.36
CA THR A 136 11.43 -14.32 -0.87
C THR A 136 11.54 -14.08 0.64
N VAL A 137 11.06 -12.93 1.12
CA VAL A 137 11.16 -12.58 2.54
C VAL A 137 10.22 -13.43 3.40
N PHE A 138 8.95 -13.55 3.02
CA PHE A 138 7.90 -14.07 3.89
C PHE A 138 7.53 -15.54 3.63
N HIS A 139 8.16 -16.21 2.67
CA HIS A 139 7.92 -17.62 2.38
C HIS A 139 9.20 -18.42 2.14
N SER A 140 9.81 -18.32 0.96
CA SER A 140 10.95 -19.19 0.58
C SER A 140 11.79 -18.61 -0.55
N SER A 141 13.05 -19.03 -0.64
CA SER A 141 13.96 -18.70 -1.74
C SER A 141 13.49 -19.30 -3.08
N VAL A 142 14.16 -18.90 -4.17
CA VAL A 142 13.95 -19.48 -5.51
C VAL A 142 14.21 -21.00 -5.53
N ASP A 143 15.12 -21.48 -4.70
CA ASP A 143 15.40 -22.92 -4.54
C ASP A 143 14.34 -23.66 -3.72
N GLY A 144 13.40 -22.93 -3.10
CA GLY A 144 12.35 -23.49 -2.25
C GLY A 144 12.72 -23.66 -0.79
N THR A 145 13.89 -23.18 -0.37
CA THR A 145 14.27 -23.18 1.05
C THR A 145 13.46 -22.11 1.79
N ILE A 146 12.79 -22.48 2.87
CA ILE A 146 12.09 -21.50 3.72
C ILE A 146 13.11 -20.51 4.25
N THR A 147 12.87 -19.22 4.02
CA THR A 147 13.82 -18.18 4.43
C THR A 147 13.77 -17.95 5.93
N GLN A 148 14.86 -17.43 6.49
CA GLN A 148 14.94 -17.16 7.91
C GLN A 148 13.82 -16.22 8.39
N PRO A 149 13.52 -15.08 7.73
CA PRO A 149 12.43 -14.22 8.17
C PRO A 149 11.08 -14.94 8.16
N ALA A 150 10.79 -15.74 7.13
CA ALA A 150 9.57 -16.54 7.05
C ALA A 150 9.40 -17.49 8.24
N ARG A 151 10.47 -18.00 8.86
CA ARG A 151 10.41 -18.91 10.03
C ARG A 151 10.13 -18.22 11.36
N PHE A 152 10.42 -16.93 11.46
CA PHE A 152 10.42 -16.19 12.73
C PHE A 152 9.46 -15.02 12.76
N PHE A 153 9.09 -14.46 11.61
CA PHE A 153 8.13 -13.36 11.55
C PHE A 153 6.73 -13.91 11.74
N ILE A 154 6.17 -13.61 12.90
CA ILE A 154 4.81 -13.97 13.30
C ILE A 154 4.02 -12.69 13.62
N PRO A 155 2.67 -12.70 13.55
CA PRO A 155 1.88 -11.56 13.97
C PRO A 155 2.13 -11.17 15.43
N SER A 156 2.12 -9.87 15.71
CA SER A 156 2.01 -9.41 17.09
C SER A 156 0.60 -9.65 17.60
N LYS A 157 0.44 -9.90 18.91
CA LYS A 157 -0.87 -9.97 19.56
C LYS A 157 -1.72 -8.72 19.30
N TYR A 158 -1.08 -7.56 19.17
CA TYR A 158 -1.77 -6.29 18.91
C TYR A 158 -2.42 -6.24 17.53
N VAL A 159 -1.71 -6.62 16.46
CA VAL A 159 -2.30 -6.60 15.11
C VAL A 159 -3.33 -7.73 14.97
N PHE A 160 -3.06 -8.89 15.59
CA PHE A 160 -3.97 -10.03 15.55
C PHE A 160 -5.31 -9.75 16.23
N SER A 161 -5.33 -8.90 17.27
CA SER A 161 -6.55 -8.50 17.99
C SER A 161 -7.60 -7.78 17.13
N PHE A 162 -7.22 -7.25 15.96
CA PHE A 162 -8.16 -6.65 15.00
C PHE A 162 -8.90 -7.69 14.13
N TYR A 163 -8.61 -8.98 14.31
CA TYR A 163 -9.22 -10.05 13.53
C TYR A 163 -9.92 -11.11 14.38
N ASP A 164 -9.37 -11.40 15.57
CA ASP A 164 -9.76 -12.55 16.39
C ASP A 164 -10.99 -12.33 17.30
N GLY A 165 -11.63 -11.16 17.23
CA GLY A 165 -12.76 -10.78 18.07
C GLY A 165 -12.37 -10.01 19.34
N THR A 166 -11.08 -9.79 19.62
CA THR A 166 -10.65 -9.03 20.80
C THR A 166 -10.94 -7.53 20.66
N LYS A 167 -10.57 -6.90 19.54
CA LYS A 167 -10.93 -5.51 19.21
C LYS A 167 -12.02 -5.44 18.15
N LEU A 168 -11.90 -6.31 17.15
CA LEU A 168 -12.80 -6.45 16.02
C LEU A 168 -12.90 -7.94 15.66
N ASP A 169 -14.09 -8.38 15.26
CA ASP A 169 -14.32 -9.70 14.69
C ASP A 169 -14.20 -9.60 13.16
N ASP A 170 -13.07 -10.05 12.63
CA ASP A 170 -12.78 -10.05 11.21
C ASP A 170 -12.11 -11.36 10.79
N LYS A 171 -12.87 -12.43 11.02
CA LYS A 171 -12.43 -13.79 10.67
C LYS A 171 -12.13 -13.95 9.19
N THR A 172 -12.82 -13.23 8.31
CA THR A 172 -12.63 -13.35 6.86
C THR A 172 -11.25 -12.83 6.45
N ARG A 173 -10.88 -11.59 6.80
CA ARG A 173 -9.51 -11.11 6.51
C ARG A 173 -8.48 -11.82 7.37
N GLY A 174 -8.82 -12.24 8.59
CA GLY A 174 -7.94 -13.07 9.43
C GLY A 174 -7.48 -14.35 8.71
N LYS A 175 -8.40 -15.08 8.07
CA LYS A 175 -8.11 -16.27 7.26
C LYS A 175 -7.35 -15.99 5.97
N LEU A 176 -7.44 -14.77 5.42
CA LEU A 176 -6.73 -14.34 4.21
C LEU A 176 -5.32 -13.82 4.50
N VAL A 177 -5.05 -13.38 5.73
CA VAL A 177 -3.76 -12.82 6.13
C VAL A 177 -2.90 -13.86 6.86
N TYR A 178 -3.52 -14.69 7.71
CA TYR A 178 -2.79 -15.56 8.64
C TYR A 178 -3.02 -17.04 8.38
N LYS A 179 -1.93 -17.78 8.14
CA LYS A 179 -1.94 -19.24 8.05
C LYS A 179 -2.34 -19.82 9.40
N GLY A 180 -3.37 -20.68 9.38
CA GLY A 180 -3.85 -21.37 10.57
C GLY A 180 -4.75 -20.53 11.47
N PHE A 181 -5.25 -19.38 11.00
CA PHE A 181 -6.20 -18.56 11.76
C PHE A 181 -7.43 -19.38 12.22
N PRO A 182 -7.92 -19.25 13.47
CA PRO A 182 -7.49 -18.29 14.50
C PRO A 182 -6.31 -18.75 15.37
N ASP A 183 -5.80 -19.96 15.16
CA ASP A 183 -4.74 -20.58 15.98
C ASP A 183 -3.31 -20.21 15.51
N THR A 184 -3.18 -19.18 14.67
CA THR A 184 -1.88 -18.69 14.21
C THR A 184 -1.04 -18.28 15.43
N PRO A 185 0.21 -18.76 15.56
CA PRO A 185 1.07 -18.32 16.65
C PRO A 185 1.29 -16.81 16.63
N THR A 186 1.11 -16.16 17.77
CA THR A 186 1.27 -14.72 17.95
C THR A 186 2.37 -14.42 18.98
N GLY A 187 3.10 -13.34 18.74
CA GLY A 187 4.19 -12.88 19.59
C GLY A 187 3.94 -11.52 20.22
N GLN A 188 4.78 -11.14 21.17
CA GLN A 188 4.85 -9.77 21.68
C GLN A 188 6.29 -9.29 21.53
N LEU A 189 6.46 -8.04 21.07
CA LEU A 189 7.78 -7.42 20.99
C LEU A 189 8.42 -7.41 22.40
N ALA A 190 9.70 -7.77 22.49
CA ALA A 190 10.48 -7.87 23.73
C ALA A 190 10.07 -8.98 24.72
N ASP A 191 9.17 -9.90 24.36
CA ASP A 191 9.01 -11.16 25.10
C ASP A 191 10.05 -12.18 24.58
N GLU A 192 11.15 -12.36 25.31
CA GLU A 192 12.21 -13.32 24.92
C GLU A 192 11.99 -14.72 25.51
N THR A 193 11.01 -14.90 26.39
CA THR A 193 10.85 -16.17 27.14
C THR A 193 9.80 -17.07 26.52
N ASN A 194 8.70 -16.51 26.00
CA ASN A 194 7.55 -17.29 25.52
C ASN A 194 7.17 -17.00 24.05
N ASN A 195 8.05 -16.39 23.26
CA ASN A 195 7.73 -16.06 21.87
C ASN A 195 7.75 -17.34 21.01
N PRO A 196 6.62 -17.74 20.40
CA PRO A 196 6.56 -19.00 19.66
C PRO A 196 7.41 -18.92 18.38
N ALA A 197 8.14 -20.00 18.08
CA ALA A 197 8.78 -20.18 16.79
C ALA A 197 7.94 -21.15 15.95
N THR A 198 7.41 -20.68 14.83
CA THR A 198 6.58 -21.51 13.92
C THR A 198 7.42 -22.47 13.10
N GLN A 199 8.71 -22.17 12.90
CA GLN A 199 9.61 -22.89 12.00
C GLN A 199 9.11 -23.00 10.54
N GLN A 200 8.02 -22.28 10.22
CA GLN A 200 7.31 -22.17 8.96
C GLN A 200 6.70 -20.75 8.86
N TYR A 201 6.22 -20.38 7.67
CA TYR A 201 5.57 -19.09 7.43
C TYR A 201 4.15 -18.99 8.04
N THR A 202 3.81 -17.82 8.57
CA THR A 202 2.45 -17.48 9.07
C THR A 202 1.62 -16.69 8.07
N TRP A 203 2.18 -16.33 6.91
CA TRP A 203 1.60 -15.34 5.99
C TRP A 203 1.04 -15.93 4.69
N PHE A 204 1.31 -17.21 4.42
CA PHE A 204 0.86 -17.90 3.21
C PHE A 204 -0.19 -18.96 3.53
N ILE A 205 -1.41 -18.69 3.07
CA ILE A 205 -2.60 -19.47 3.37
C ILE A 205 -2.83 -20.63 2.40
N GLY A 206 -2.07 -20.68 1.30
CA GLY A 206 -2.14 -21.76 0.33
C GLY A 206 -1.54 -23.08 0.83
N THR A 207 -1.48 -24.03 -0.10
CA THR A 207 -1.02 -25.39 0.14
C THR A 207 0.39 -25.60 -0.43
N GLY A 208 1.02 -26.73 -0.08
CA GLY A 208 2.39 -27.01 -0.47
C GLY A 208 3.43 -26.21 0.32
N THR A 209 4.71 -26.41 -0.01
CA THR A 209 5.85 -25.73 0.62
C THR A 209 6.97 -25.55 -0.38
N GLY A 210 7.86 -24.58 -0.13
CA GLY A 210 8.98 -24.32 -1.03
C GLY A 210 8.50 -24.22 -2.48
N ARG A 211 9.16 -24.94 -3.40
CA ARG A 211 8.85 -24.89 -4.84
C ARG A 211 7.47 -25.45 -5.22
N THR A 212 6.84 -26.23 -4.35
CA THR A 212 5.51 -26.82 -4.60
C THR A 212 4.37 -26.03 -3.99
N ALA A 213 4.65 -24.85 -3.42
CA ALA A 213 3.62 -23.95 -2.93
C ALA A 213 2.66 -23.55 -4.07
N SER A 214 1.36 -23.67 -3.81
CA SER A 214 0.31 -23.31 -4.77
C SER A 214 0.20 -21.80 -4.96
N ASP A 215 -0.55 -21.38 -5.98
CA ASP A 215 -1.16 -20.05 -5.93
C ASP A 215 -2.21 -20.02 -4.80
N ALA A 216 -2.49 -18.83 -4.28
CA ALA A 216 -3.47 -18.62 -3.22
C ALA A 216 -4.03 -17.19 -3.26
N ALA A 217 -5.13 -16.98 -2.53
CA ALA A 217 -5.55 -15.65 -2.13
C ALA A 217 -4.68 -15.09 -0.99
N GLY A 218 -4.95 -13.87 -0.57
CA GLY A 218 -4.35 -13.23 0.59
C GLY A 218 -3.19 -12.31 0.25
N ILE A 219 -2.29 -12.10 1.21
CA ILE A 219 -1.13 -11.20 1.06
C ILE A 219 0.00 -11.79 0.22
N LEU A 220 0.16 -13.13 0.22
CA LEU A 220 1.14 -13.85 -0.58
C LEU A 220 0.43 -14.72 -1.61
N LYS A 221 0.21 -14.16 -2.81
CA LYS A 221 -0.64 -14.79 -3.83
C LYS A 221 0.07 -15.82 -4.69
N SER A 222 1.31 -15.53 -5.08
CA SER A 222 2.13 -16.39 -5.95
C SER A 222 3.59 -15.94 -5.93
N ARG A 223 4.50 -16.84 -6.32
CA ARG A 223 5.93 -16.53 -6.57
C ARG A 223 6.11 -15.47 -7.65
N SER A 224 5.20 -15.39 -8.61
CA SER A 224 5.26 -14.44 -9.73
C SER A 224 4.20 -13.34 -9.66
N ALA A 225 3.49 -13.23 -8.53
CA ALA A 225 2.50 -12.16 -8.35
C ALA A 225 3.18 -10.79 -8.33
N ALA A 226 2.49 -9.79 -8.87
CA ALA A 226 2.93 -8.40 -8.79
C ALA A 226 3.04 -7.93 -7.33
N ALA A 227 4.00 -7.07 -7.05
CA ALA A 227 4.24 -6.50 -5.73
C ALA A 227 3.43 -5.21 -5.55
N PRO A 228 2.75 -5.00 -4.41
CA PRO A 228 2.03 -3.76 -4.17
C PRO A 228 2.97 -2.59 -3.85
N LEU A 229 2.68 -1.43 -4.45
CA LEU A 229 3.32 -0.14 -4.16
C LEU A 229 2.37 0.81 -3.41
N PHE A 230 1.08 0.75 -3.71
CA PHE A 230 0.02 1.56 -3.08
C PHE A 230 -1.31 0.82 -3.21
N PHE A 231 -2.10 0.75 -2.14
CA PHE A 231 -3.38 0.03 -2.17
C PHE A 231 -4.56 0.94 -2.51
N ALA A 232 -5.57 0.40 -3.20
CA ALA A 232 -6.83 1.12 -3.38
C ALA A 232 -7.49 1.48 -2.05
N SER A 233 -7.37 0.59 -1.05
CA SER A 233 -7.87 0.83 0.30
C SER A 233 -7.23 2.06 0.95
N GLU A 234 -5.92 2.24 0.78
CA GLU A 234 -5.22 3.43 1.26
C GLU A 234 -5.76 4.70 0.60
N THR A 235 -6.01 4.68 -0.72
CA THR A 235 -6.61 5.82 -1.42
C THR A 235 -7.94 6.21 -0.80
N TYR A 236 -8.82 5.24 -0.61
CA TYR A 236 -10.15 5.49 -0.07
C TYR A 236 -10.11 5.95 1.38
N PHE A 237 -9.24 5.40 2.23
CA PHE A 237 -9.07 5.89 3.59
C PHE A 237 -8.51 7.31 3.66
N LEU A 238 -7.57 7.66 2.77
CA LEU A 238 -7.07 9.03 2.67
C LEU A 238 -8.15 10.02 2.22
N LEU A 239 -9.02 9.63 1.28
CA LEU A 239 -10.15 10.46 0.87
C LEU A 239 -11.22 10.57 1.96
N ALA A 240 -11.44 9.48 2.71
CA ALA A 240 -12.34 9.50 3.86
C ALA A 240 -11.88 10.53 4.89
N GLU A 241 -10.58 10.51 5.22
CA GLU A 241 -9.98 11.48 6.13
C GLU A 241 -10.02 12.90 5.56
N ALA A 242 -9.70 13.09 4.28
CA ALA A 242 -9.79 14.40 3.64
C ALA A 242 -11.21 14.99 3.74
N ALA A 243 -12.23 14.17 3.41
CA ALA A 243 -13.63 14.55 3.48
C ALA A 243 -14.08 14.87 4.92
N LEU A 244 -13.58 14.13 5.92
CA LEU A 244 -13.85 14.41 7.33
C LEU A 244 -13.38 15.81 7.75
N TYR A 245 -12.27 16.28 7.18
CA TYR A 245 -11.75 17.63 7.41
C TYR A 245 -12.25 18.69 6.42
N GLY A 246 -13.26 18.36 5.62
CA GLY A 246 -13.90 19.30 4.68
C GLY A 246 -13.12 19.54 3.39
N TYR A 247 -12.13 18.71 3.07
CA TYR A 247 -11.43 18.73 1.80
C TYR A 247 -12.01 17.70 0.82
N LEU A 248 -11.89 17.96 -0.48
CA LEU A 248 -12.22 16.99 -1.53
C LEU A 248 -13.63 16.38 -1.44
N SER A 249 -14.63 17.16 -1.02
CA SER A 249 -16.03 16.68 -0.93
C SER A 249 -16.59 16.22 -2.28
N SER A 250 -16.01 16.65 -3.40
CA SER A 250 -16.32 16.16 -4.75
C SER A 250 -15.90 14.70 -4.98
N GLU A 251 -14.98 14.17 -4.17
CA GLU A 251 -14.47 12.79 -4.24
C GLU A 251 -15.25 11.81 -3.35
N GLY A 252 -16.43 12.22 -2.87
CA GLY A 252 -17.29 11.44 -1.99
C GLY A 252 -17.19 11.86 -0.53
N ASP A 253 -18.25 11.60 0.23
CA ASP A 253 -18.27 11.86 1.66
C ASP A 253 -17.37 10.89 2.45
N ALA A 254 -17.08 11.25 3.69
CA ALA A 254 -16.16 10.51 4.55
C ALA A 254 -16.63 9.07 4.81
N LYS A 255 -17.92 8.86 5.04
CA LYS A 255 -18.50 7.53 5.33
C LYS A 255 -18.41 6.62 4.11
N THR A 256 -18.83 7.12 2.95
CA THR A 256 -18.81 6.39 1.68
C THR A 256 -17.38 5.96 1.34
N ASN A 257 -16.41 6.87 1.48
CA ASN A 257 -15.00 6.54 1.23
C ASN A 257 -14.43 5.57 2.28
N PHE A 258 -14.81 5.70 3.55
CA PHE A 258 -14.39 4.77 4.59
C PHE A 258 -14.86 3.33 4.29
N VAL A 259 -16.13 3.15 3.92
CA VAL A 259 -16.69 1.84 3.54
C VAL A 259 -16.00 1.28 2.30
N LYS A 260 -15.76 2.11 1.27
CA LYS A 260 -14.99 1.69 0.08
C LYS A 260 -13.55 1.30 0.39
N GLY A 261 -12.93 1.91 1.40
CA GLY A 261 -11.60 1.52 1.87
C GLY A 261 -11.57 0.12 2.46
N ILE A 262 -12.61 -0.24 3.24
CA ILE A 262 -12.80 -1.60 3.76
C ILE A 262 -13.02 -2.58 2.60
N GLU A 263 -13.92 -2.26 1.68
CA GLU A 263 -14.23 -3.10 0.51
C GLU A 263 -13.01 -3.32 -0.37
N ALA A 264 -12.22 -2.28 -0.65
CA ALA A 264 -10.98 -2.40 -1.40
C ALA A 264 -9.95 -3.29 -0.67
N SER A 265 -9.94 -3.28 0.66
CA SER A 265 -9.09 -4.18 1.46
C SER A 265 -9.52 -5.64 1.31
N PHE A 266 -10.82 -5.94 1.35
CA PHE A 266 -11.35 -7.27 1.06
C PHE A 266 -11.00 -7.70 -0.36
N ALA A 267 -11.30 -6.84 -1.33
CA ALA A 267 -11.07 -7.10 -2.75
C ALA A 267 -9.60 -7.40 -3.06
N PHE A 268 -8.64 -6.71 -2.44
CA PHE A 268 -7.22 -7.04 -2.63
C PHE A 268 -6.86 -8.40 -2.03
N LEU A 269 -7.37 -8.72 -0.84
CA LEU A 269 -7.06 -9.96 -0.14
C LEU A 269 -7.72 -11.18 -0.76
N GLU A 270 -8.91 -11.05 -1.37
CA GLU A 270 -9.63 -12.16 -1.99
C GLU A 270 -9.11 -12.52 -3.38
N LYS A 271 -8.37 -11.63 -4.05
CA LYS A 271 -7.74 -11.93 -5.34
C LYS A 271 -6.72 -13.06 -5.20
N GLU A 272 -6.64 -13.94 -6.19
CA GLU A 272 -5.81 -15.13 -6.15
C GLU A 272 -4.72 -15.14 -7.23
N GLY A 273 -3.58 -15.73 -6.87
CA GLY A 273 -2.52 -16.13 -7.80
C GLY A 273 -1.79 -14.99 -8.50
N ALA A 274 -1.00 -15.34 -9.51
CA ALA A 274 -0.25 -14.35 -10.29
C ALA A 274 -1.15 -13.48 -11.18
N ALA A 275 -2.29 -14.02 -11.62
CA ALA A 275 -3.29 -13.29 -12.40
C ALA A 275 -4.00 -12.19 -11.56
N ASN A 276 -3.98 -12.31 -10.23
CA ASN A 276 -4.54 -11.35 -9.29
C ASN A 276 -6.03 -11.05 -9.57
N THR A 277 -6.80 -12.11 -9.79
CA THR A 277 -8.23 -12.06 -10.11
C THR A 277 -9.06 -12.57 -8.95
N LEU A 278 -10.28 -12.03 -8.78
CA LEU A 278 -11.22 -12.58 -7.81
C LEU A 278 -11.70 -13.97 -8.25
N PRO A 279 -11.60 -15.00 -7.39
CA PRO A 279 -12.11 -16.32 -7.70
C PRO A 279 -13.65 -16.33 -7.71
N SER A 280 -14.23 -17.37 -8.33
CA SER A 280 -15.69 -17.53 -8.34
C SER A 280 -16.23 -17.69 -6.91
N GLY A 281 -17.24 -16.87 -6.57
CA GLY A 281 -17.86 -16.87 -5.25
C GLY A 281 -17.26 -15.88 -4.24
N ALA A 282 -16.12 -15.24 -4.54
CA ALA A 282 -15.63 -14.10 -3.77
C ALA A 282 -16.60 -12.91 -3.92
N ASN A 283 -16.92 -12.24 -2.81
CA ASN A 283 -17.84 -11.09 -2.81
C ASN A 283 -17.40 -10.04 -1.78
N PRO A 284 -16.36 -9.24 -2.10
CA PRO A 284 -15.81 -8.25 -1.20
C PRO A 284 -16.85 -7.26 -0.66
N SER A 285 -17.85 -6.92 -1.47
CA SER A 285 -18.92 -6.01 -1.07
C SER A 285 -19.81 -6.64 0.01
N GLN A 286 -20.16 -7.93 -0.11
CA GLN A 286 -20.92 -8.63 0.93
C GLN A 286 -20.08 -8.83 2.19
N ASP A 287 -18.83 -9.27 2.05
CA ASP A 287 -17.92 -9.47 3.18
C ASP A 287 -17.69 -8.16 3.97
N THR A 288 -17.69 -7.02 3.28
CA THR A 288 -17.66 -5.68 3.90
C THR A 288 -18.91 -5.40 4.72
N GLN A 289 -20.11 -5.68 4.20
CA GLN A 289 -21.35 -5.47 4.93
C GLN A 289 -21.45 -6.38 6.15
N ASP A 290 -21.02 -7.63 6.02
CA ASP A 290 -20.98 -8.60 7.11
C ASP A 290 -20.01 -8.16 8.20
N TYR A 291 -18.83 -7.65 7.82
CA TYR A 291 -17.85 -7.07 8.74
C TYR A 291 -18.42 -5.86 9.51
N ILE A 292 -19.05 -4.92 8.82
CA ILE A 292 -19.66 -3.73 9.46
C ILE A 292 -20.79 -4.15 10.40
N THR A 293 -21.63 -5.09 9.98
CA THR A 293 -22.75 -5.60 10.79
C THR A 293 -22.25 -6.31 12.05
N THR A 294 -21.25 -7.18 11.90
CA THR A 294 -20.64 -7.92 13.01
C THR A 294 -20.01 -6.98 14.04
N ASN A 295 -19.40 -5.89 13.57
CA ASN A 295 -18.73 -4.89 14.41
C ASN A 295 -19.57 -3.62 14.62
N SER A 296 -20.90 -3.76 14.55
CA SER A 296 -21.83 -2.61 14.52
C SER A 296 -21.77 -1.72 15.76
N SER A 297 -21.24 -2.19 16.89
CA SER A 297 -21.07 -1.41 18.13
C SER A 297 -19.68 -0.79 18.29
N SER A 298 -18.75 -1.03 17.36
CA SER A 298 -17.37 -0.56 17.44
C SER A 298 -17.15 0.67 16.56
N TYR A 299 -16.73 1.79 17.17
CA TYR A 299 -16.33 3.01 16.47
C TYR A 299 -15.12 2.81 15.53
N LEU A 300 -14.41 1.67 15.65
CA LEU A 300 -13.29 1.32 14.77
C LEU A 300 -13.75 0.79 13.41
N ALA A 301 -14.99 0.31 13.30
CA ALA A 301 -15.52 -0.34 12.10
C ALA A 301 -16.85 0.26 11.61
N ASN A 302 -17.61 0.89 12.51
CA ASN A 302 -18.84 1.58 12.18
C ASN A 302 -18.63 3.09 12.23
N PHE A 303 -18.75 3.75 11.08
CA PHE A 303 -18.53 5.20 10.95
C PHE A 303 -19.61 6.04 11.64
N ASP A 304 -20.80 5.48 11.90
CA ASP A 304 -21.93 6.22 12.46
C ASP A 304 -21.89 6.36 14.00
N ILE A 305 -20.89 5.77 14.68
CA ILE A 305 -20.74 5.74 16.15
C ILE A 305 -19.51 6.53 16.57
#